data_AF-A0A3D5Y832-F1
#
_entry.id   AF-A0A3D5Y832-F1
#
_cell.length_a   1.000
_cell.length_b   1.000
_cell.length_c   1.000
_cell.angle_alpha   90.00
_cell.angle_beta   90.00
_cell.angle_gamma   90.00
#
_symmetry.space_group_name_H-M   'P 1'
#
loop_
_entity.id
_entity.type
_entity.pdbx_description
1 polymer ?
#
loop_
_entity_poly.entity_id
_entity_poly.type
_entity_poly.pdbx_seq_one_letter_code
_entity_poly.pdbx_strand_id
1 'polypeptide(L)' 'LMEYIEHSGETIASLPLPHSLPDHDDEPFLEVAIAGQAACIVTGNKLHFPIKLCQGIKVLSPNEFITFYRKRQRQKSA' A
#
# COMPACT_ATOMS: atom_id res chain seq x y z
N LEU A 1 -7.41 -4.94 18.16
CA LEU A 1 -7.02 -4.45 16.82
C LEU A 1 -5.57 -3.94 16.83
N MET A 2 -5.25 -2.91 17.61
CA MET A 2 -3.87 -2.37 17.71
C MET A 2 -2.83 -3.43 18.09
N GLU A 3 -3.08 -4.18 19.16
CA GLU A 3 -2.20 -5.28 19.59
C GLU A 3 -1.98 -6.34 18.50
N TYR A 4 -2.99 -6.63 17.67
CA TYR A 4 -2.83 -7.54 16.54
C TYR A 4 -1.93 -6.95 15.45
N ILE A 5 -2.08 -5.66 15.14
CA ILE A 5 -1.23 -4.96 14.17
C ILE A 5 0.22 -4.92 14.65
N GLU A 6 0.44 -4.66 15.94
CA GLU A 6 1.79 -4.65 16.54
C GLU A 6 2.47 -6.02 16.45
N HIS A 7 1.73 -7.11 16.68
CA HIS A 7 2.29 -8.46 16.64
C HIS A 7 2.42 -9.06 15.22
N SER A 8 1.57 -8.66 14.28
CA SER A 8 1.53 -9.24 12.92
C SER A 8 2.11 -8.32 11.84
N GLY A 9 2.35 -7.05 12.17
CA GLY A 9 2.95 -6.07 11.27
C GLY A 9 4.46 -6.22 11.17
N GLU A 10 5.01 -5.64 10.10
CA GLU A 10 6.45 -5.49 9.92
C GLU A 10 6.82 -4.02 10.13
N THR A 11 7.84 -3.76 10.97
CA THR A 11 8.33 -2.39 11.19
C THR A 11 9.29 -2.01 10.08
N ILE A 12 8.97 -0.95 9.36
CA ILE A 12 9.76 -0.47 8.22
C ILE A 12 10.26 0.95 8.52
N ALA A 13 11.56 1.17 8.32
CA ALA A 13 12.13 2.52 8.28
C ALA A 13 11.94 3.09 6.87
N SER A 14 11.17 4.16 6.73
CA SER A 14 10.93 4.84 5.46
C SER A 14 11.75 6.12 5.32
N LEU A 15 11.74 6.68 4.10
CA LEU A 15 12.27 8.00 3.80
C LEU A 15 11.13 8.90 3.28
N PRO A 16 11.22 10.22 3.46
CA PRO A 16 10.24 11.16 2.92
C PRO A 16 10.06 11.01 1.40
N LEU A 17 8.83 11.21 0.91
CA LEU A 17 8.59 11.22 -0.53
C LEU A 17 9.36 12.35 -1.24
N PRO A 18 9.87 12.12 -2.48
CA PRO A 18 10.50 13.17 -3.28
C PRO A 18 9.50 14.23 -3.76
N HIS A 19 8.20 13.89 -3.79
CA HIS A 19 7.11 14.76 -4.20
C HIS A 19 5.91 14.52 -3.28
N SER A 20 5.32 15.59 -2.78
CA SER A 20 4.17 15.51 -1.88
C SER A 20 2.92 14.98 -2.57
N LEU A 21 2.09 14.30 -1.79
CA LEU A 21 0.75 13.89 -2.20
C LEU A 21 -0.23 15.06 -2.11
N PRO A 22 -1.41 14.97 -2.76
CA PRO A 22 -2.47 15.96 -2.58
C PRO A 22 -2.92 16.14 -1.13
N ASP A 23 -2.85 15.05 -0.35
CA ASP A 23 -3.09 15.01 1.07
C ASP A 23 -1.79 14.57 1.78
N HIS A 24 -1.24 15.43 2.63
CA HIS A 24 0.02 15.17 3.32
C HIS A 24 -0.11 14.08 4.38
N ASP A 25 -1.30 13.89 4.96
CA ASP A 25 -1.54 12.86 5.97
C ASP A 25 -1.46 11.44 5.38
N ASP A 26 -1.52 11.32 4.05
CA ASP A 26 -1.39 10.07 3.32
C ASP A 26 0.05 9.70 2.95
N GLU A 27 1.01 10.64 3.07
CA GLU A 27 2.42 10.42 2.70
C GLU A 27 3.05 9.24 3.45
N PRO A 28 2.91 9.10 4.79
CA PRO A 28 3.54 8.00 5.54
C PRO A 28 3.13 6.60 5.05
N PHE A 29 1.89 6.44 4.56
CA PHE A 29 1.40 5.16 4.04
C PHE A 29 2.11 4.79 2.73
N LEU A 30 2.34 5.76 1.84
CA LEU A 30 3.06 5.53 0.60
C LEU A 30 4.55 5.31 0.83
N GLU A 31 5.16 6.08 1.74
CA GLU A 31 6.56 5.96 2.12
C GLU A 31 6.89 4.55 2.64
N VAL A 32 6.09 4.07 3.59
CA VAL A 32 6.25 2.71 4.14
C VAL A 32 5.99 1.64 3.08
N ALA A 33 4.99 1.84 2.21
CA ALA A 33 4.71 0.90 1.12
C ALA A 33 5.89 0.78 0.13
N ILE A 34 6.54 1.89 -0.20
CA ILE A 34 7.72 1.90 -1.08
C ILE A 34 8.90 1.24 -0.38
N ALA A 35 9.24 1.67 0.83
CA ALA A 35 10.39 1.17 1.59
C ALA A 35 10.26 -0.33 1.90
N GLY A 36 9.05 -0.78 2.27
CA GLY A 36 8.72 -2.19 2.54
C GLY A 36 8.43 -3.01 1.29
N GLN A 37 8.60 -2.45 0.08
CA GLN A 37 8.35 -3.13 -1.20
C GLN A 37 6.96 -3.79 -1.27
N ALA A 38 5.97 -3.12 -0.68
CA ALA A 38 4.61 -3.62 -0.62
C ALA A 38 4.04 -3.82 -2.04
N ALA A 39 3.25 -4.88 -2.21
CA ALA A 39 2.65 -5.16 -3.51
C ALA A 39 1.57 -4.14 -3.91
N CYS A 40 0.89 -3.56 -2.93
CA CYS A 40 -0.17 -2.59 -3.11
C CYS A 40 -0.56 -1.90 -1.79
N ILE A 41 -1.10 -0.70 -1.88
CA ILE A 41 -1.90 -0.06 -0.83
C ILE A 41 -3.38 -0.42 -1.05
N VAL A 42 -4.09 -0.74 0.02
CA VAL A 42 -5.52 -1.04 -0.02
C VAL A 42 -6.29 0.08 0.70
N THR A 43 -7.08 0.87 -0.02
CA THR A 43 -7.81 2.02 0.54
C THR A 43 -9.09 2.33 -0.23
N GLY A 44 -10.08 2.90 0.46
CA GLY A 44 -11.26 3.51 -0.18
C GLY A 44 -10.96 4.88 -0.80
N ASN A 45 -9.89 5.56 -0.37
CA ASN A 45 -9.57 6.94 -0.72
C ASN A 45 -8.57 7.03 -1.88
N LYS A 46 -8.80 6.28 -2.97
CA LYS A 46 -7.84 6.16 -4.08
C LYS A 46 -7.44 7.50 -4.71
N LEU A 47 -8.31 8.51 -4.64
CA LEU A 47 -8.05 9.85 -5.20
C LEU A 47 -6.87 10.56 -4.53
N HIS A 48 -6.57 10.22 -3.28
CA HIS A 48 -5.44 10.80 -2.53
C HIS A 48 -4.08 10.25 -2.99
N PHE A 49 -4.09 9.19 -3.79
CA PHE A 49 -2.89 8.53 -4.29
C PHE A 49 -2.83 8.55 -5.84
N PRO A 50 -2.50 9.71 -6.46
CA PRO A 50 -2.32 9.78 -7.90
C PRO A 50 -1.24 8.82 -8.38
N ILE A 51 -1.55 8.02 -9.41
CA ILE A 51 -0.67 6.95 -9.92
C ILE A 51 0.74 7.45 -10.25
N LYS A 52 0.86 8.68 -10.75
CA LYS A 52 2.15 9.30 -11.11
C LYS A 52 3.07 9.53 -9.89
N LEU A 53 2.50 9.67 -8.69
CA LEU A 53 3.23 9.91 -7.45
C LEU A 53 3.50 8.60 -6.67
N CYS A 54 2.80 7.51 -7.00
CA CYS A 54 2.86 6.26 -6.25
C CYS A 54 4.09 5.38 -6.51
N GLN A 55 5.05 5.84 -7.34
CA GLN A 55 6.31 5.12 -7.63
C GLN A 55 6.15 3.64 -7.98
N GLY A 56 5.08 3.28 -8.70
CA GLY A 56 4.79 1.90 -9.10
C GLY A 56 4.00 1.06 -8.08
N ILE A 57 3.76 1.58 -6.87
CA ILE A 57 2.85 0.97 -5.90
C ILE A 57 1.42 1.00 -6.46
N LYS A 58 0.77 -0.16 -6.48
CA LYS A 58 -0.63 -0.28 -6.89
C LYS A 58 -1.53 0.22 -5.77
N VAL A 59 -2.52 1.04 -6.11
CA VAL A 59 -3.53 1.50 -5.16
C VAL A 59 -4.86 0.82 -5.51
N LEU A 60 -5.34 -0.03 -4.62
CA LEU A 60 -6.53 -0.85 -4.82
C LEU A 60 -7.60 -0.49 -3.80
N SER A 61 -8.86 -0.52 -4.21
CA SER A 61 -9.98 -0.61 -3.28
C SER A 61 -10.00 -1.98 -2.61
N PRO A 62 -10.68 -2.14 -1.46
CA PRO A 62 -10.83 -3.43 -0.79
C PRO A 62 -11.37 -4.53 -1.73
N ASN A 63 -12.37 -4.21 -2.57
CA ASN A 63 -12.94 -5.16 -3.52
C ASN A 63 -11.95 -5.55 -4.64
N GLU A 64 -11.20 -4.59 -5.16
CA GLU A 64 -10.14 -4.85 -6.14
C GLU A 64 -9.03 -5.73 -5.53
N PHE A 65 -8.66 -5.49 -4.27
CA PHE A 65 -7.66 -6.29 -3.56
C PHE A 65 -8.06 -7.75 -3.42
N ILE A 66 -9.30 -8.06 -3.02
CA ILE A 66 -9.76 -9.46 -2.91
C ILE A 66 -9.63 -10.19 -4.25
N THR A 67 -9.97 -9.51 -5.36
CA THR A 67 -9.83 -10.08 -6.70
C THR A 67 -8.35 -10.26 -7.08
N PHE A 68 -7.50 -9.27 -6.80
CA PHE A 68 -6.06 -9.31 -7.04
C PHE A 68 -5.39 -10.45 -6.25
N TYR A 69 -5.70 -10.56 -4.96
CA TYR A 69 -5.15 -11.55 -4.05
C TYR A 69 -5.51 -12.98 -4.49
N ARG A 70 -6.78 -13.23 -4.81
CA ARG A 70 -7.24 -14.56 -5.29
C ARG A 70 -6.53 -14.98 -6.57
N LYS A 71 -6.34 -14.06 -7.53
CA LYS A 71 -5.59 -14.35 -8.77
C LYS A 71 -4.14 -14.72 -8.47
N ARG A 72 -3.47 -13.96 -7.59
CA ARG A 72 -2.08 -14.20 -7.21
C ARG A 72 -1.89 -15.54 -6.49
N GLN A 73 -2.83 -15.94 -5.64
CA GLN A 73 -2.76 -17.25 -4.97
C GLN A 73 -2.87 -18.41 -5.96
N ARG A 74 -3.76 -18.32 -6.96
CA ARG A 74 -3.87 -19.36 -8.00
C ARG A 74 -2.61 -19.49 -8.84
N GLN A 75 -1.91 -18.39 -9.11
CA GLN A 75 -0.65 -18.38 -9.85
C GLN A 75 0.53 -18.94 -9.04
N LYS A 76 0.49 -18.92 -7.70
CA LYS A 76 1.52 -19.53 -6.86
C LYS A 76 1.37 -21.06 -6.71
N SER A 77 0.18 -21.59 -7.01
CA SER A 77 -0.13 -23.03 -6.89
C SER A 77 -0.03 -23.79 -8.21
N ALA A 78 0.37 -23.12 -9.29
CA ALA A 78 0.58 -23.68 -10.63
C ALA A 78 2.08 -23.64 -10.96
#